data_AF-A0A2N9LWM8-F1
#
_entry.id   AF-A0A2N9LWM8-F1
#
_cell.length_a   1.000
_cell.length_b   1.000
_cell.length_c   1.000
_cell.angle_alpha   90.00
_cell.angle_beta   90.00
_cell.angle_gamma   90.00
#
_symmetry.space_group_name_H-M   'P 1'
#
loop_
_entity.id
_entity.type
_entity.pdbx_description
1 polymer ?
#
loop_
_entity_poly.entity_id
_entity_poly.type
_entity_poly.pdbx_seq_one_letter_code
_entity_poly.pdbx_strand_id
1 'polypeptide(L)'
;MRRHQFIIGLMFFLGAGLPAVAASNSADAEHLHVELVIPHDQLYPGGTNRAGLYFKLEPGWHVYWQNAGDSGEPPRIHWTLPDGVTAAPLQFPAPTRLPLGPLMDYGYENEVLFPFSFQVADSAKQGPAALHAKVDWLVCREVCIPGKAELDENIQLLHAAPMPAAVSGPDQALWDRLANNLPQPLPAADTAVFQPIASSRLQAAFVSPSPQAGAKRKLNFFLKTRTFLATLRRKLSRPRRLDWFSNSRRIRTSRRVRRS
;
A
#
# COMPACT_ATOMS: atom_id res chain seq x y z
N MET A 1 -45.29 71.56 -26.80
CA MET A 1 -44.87 70.57 -25.78
C MET A 1 -44.28 69.36 -26.47
N ARG A 2 -43.08 68.90 -26.09
CA ARG A 2 -42.61 67.49 -26.20
C ARG A 2 -41.27 67.38 -25.48
N ARG A 3 -41.14 66.46 -24.52
CA ARG A 3 -39.89 66.19 -23.79
C ARG A 3 -39.22 64.98 -24.44
N HIS A 4 -37.98 65.11 -24.89
CA HIS A 4 -37.18 63.96 -25.29
C HIS A 4 -36.57 63.33 -24.04
N GLN A 5 -37.06 62.15 -23.66
CA GLN A 5 -36.51 61.38 -22.55
C GLN A 5 -35.31 60.56 -23.04
N PHE A 6 -34.12 60.90 -22.57
CA PHE A 6 -32.95 60.04 -22.73
C PHE A 6 -33.09 58.82 -21.82
N ILE A 7 -33.33 57.65 -22.40
CA ILE A 7 -33.32 56.37 -21.70
C ILE A 7 -31.87 55.90 -21.63
N ILE A 8 -31.27 55.93 -20.43
CA ILE A 8 -29.95 55.37 -20.19
C ILE A 8 -30.10 53.85 -20.10
N GLY A 9 -29.62 53.14 -21.12
CA GLY A 9 -29.64 51.68 -21.15
C GLY A 9 -28.64 51.09 -20.16
N LEU A 10 -29.12 50.59 -19.02
CA LEU A 10 -28.30 49.89 -18.04
C LEU A 10 -27.92 48.49 -18.56
N MET A 11 -26.81 48.40 -19.28
CA MET A 11 -26.30 47.17 -19.86
C MET A 11 -25.75 46.24 -18.77
N PHE A 12 -26.61 45.39 -18.21
CA PHE A 12 -26.25 44.37 -17.23
C PHE A 12 -25.32 43.32 -17.86
N PHE A 13 -24.01 43.44 -17.61
CA PHE A 13 -23.03 42.42 -17.98
C PHE A 13 -23.22 41.19 -17.09
N LEU A 14 -23.97 40.20 -17.59
CA LEU A 14 -24.19 38.93 -16.92
C LEU A 14 -22.93 38.06 -17.06
N GLY A 15 -21.96 38.28 -16.17
CA GLY A 15 -20.69 37.55 -16.15
C GLY A 15 -20.89 36.07 -15.84
N ALA A 16 -20.94 35.24 -16.89
CA ALA A 16 -20.98 33.79 -16.77
C ALA A 16 -19.64 33.26 -16.25
N GLY A 17 -19.51 33.18 -14.92
CA GLY A 17 -18.41 32.47 -14.28
C GLY A 17 -18.43 31.00 -14.71
N LEU A 18 -17.31 30.52 -15.25
CA LEU A 18 -17.12 29.09 -15.48
C LEU A 18 -17.24 28.37 -14.12
N PRO A 19 -18.00 27.25 -14.03
CA PRO A 19 -18.02 26.48 -12.80
C PRO A 19 -16.62 25.92 -12.56
N ALA A 20 -15.97 26.40 -11.50
CA ALA A 20 -14.76 25.77 -11.00
C ALA A 20 -15.15 24.37 -10.53
N VAL A 21 -14.68 23.34 -11.25
CA VAL A 21 -14.82 21.95 -10.80
C VAL A 21 -14.03 21.87 -9.50
N ALA A 22 -14.71 21.61 -8.39
CA ALA A 22 -14.06 21.51 -7.10
C ALA A 22 -13.15 20.28 -7.11
N ALA A 23 -11.88 20.47 -6.79
CA ALA A 23 -10.97 19.37 -6.48
C ALA A 23 -11.57 18.57 -5.32
N SER A 24 -11.75 17.27 -5.53
CA SER A 24 -12.30 16.35 -4.54
C SER A 24 -11.30 15.23 -4.28
N ASN A 25 -10.83 15.12 -3.04
CA ASN A 25 -9.93 14.05 -2.63
C ASN A 25 -10.65 12.70 -2.50
N SER A 26 -11.99 12.70 -2.57
CA SER A 26 -12.86 11.53 -2.41
C SER A 26 -13.92 11.43 -3.51
N ALA A 27 -14.41 10.21 -3.74
CA ALA A 27 -15.49 9.91 -4.68
C ALA A 27 -16.32 8.70 -4.23
N ASP A 28 -17.64 8.75 -4.44
CA ASP A 28 -18.51 7.59 -4.36
C ASP A 28 -18.55 6.86 -5.70
N ALA A 29 -18.54 5.54 -5.67
CA ALA A 29 -18.59 4.65 -6.83
C ALA A 29 -19.47 3.43 -6.54
N GLU A 30 -19.61 2.52 -7.52
CA GLU A 30 -20.44 1.33 -7.36
C GLU A 30 -19.92 0.44 -6.21
N HIS A 31 -20.75 0.28 -5.19
CA HIS A 31 -20.52 -0.49 -3.95
C HIS A 31 -19.37 -0.05 -3.03
N LEU A 32 -18.70 1.08 -3.29
CA LEU A 32 -17.74 1.66 -2.35
C LEU A 32 -17.53 3.17 -2.49
N HIS A 33 -17.05 3.78 -1.41
CA HIS A 33 -16.46 5.10 -1.34
C HIS A 33 -14.93 4.98 -1.36
N VAL A 34 -14.23 5.87 -2.07
CA VAL A 34 -12.76 5.92 -2.17
C VAL A 34 -12.25 7.33 -1.88
N GLU A 35 -11.14 7.43 -1.13
CA GLU A 35 -10.63 8.70 -0.60
C GLU A 35 -9.09 8.70 -0.53
N LEU A 36 -8.47 9.81 -0.93
CA LEU A 36 -7.05 10.10 -0.77
C LEU A 36 -6.83 10.79 0.59
N VAL A 37 -6.30 10.04 1.53
CA VAL A 37 -6.13 10.44 2.94
C VAL A 37 -4.72 11.00 3.16
N ILE A 38 -4.59 12.27 3.58
CA ILE A 38 -3.31 12.92 3.93
C ILE A 38 -3.42 13.56 5.33
N PRO A 39 -2.79 12.99 6.39
CA PRO A 39 -2.92 13.48 7.78
C PRO A 39 -2.39 14.90 8.06
N HIS A 40 -1.66 15.49 7.10
CA HIS A 40 -1.13 16.86 7.17
C HIS A 40 -1.28 17.49 5.78
N ASP A 41 -1.78 18.72 5.70
CA ASP A 41 -1.97 19.51 4.47
C ASP A 41 -0.66 20.02 3.83
N GLN A 42 0.50 19.58 4.35
CA GLN A 42 1.82 20.11 4.06
C GLN A 42 2.83 18.98 3.78
N LEU A 43 3.57 19.08 2.68
CA LEU A 43 4.68 18.17 2.36
C LEU A 43 6.01 18.93 2.22
N TYR A 44 7.11 18.30 2.65
CA TYR A 44 8.43 18.93 2.67
C TYR A 44 9.59 17.92 2.47
N PRO A 45 10.77 18.36 1.98
CA PRO A 45 11.96 17.53 1.84
C PRO A 45 12.39 16.89 3.16
N GLY A 46 12.87 15.64 3.09
CA GLY A 46 13.23 14.83 4.27
C GLY A 46 12.06 14.47 5.21
N GLY A 47 10.83 14.94 4.94
CA GLY A 47 9.67 14.72 5.78
C GLY A 47 9.07 13.32 5.69
N THR A 48 8.46 12.88 6.79
CA THR A 48 7.60 11.68 6.83
C THR A 48 6.22 12.00 6.25
N ASN A 49 6.21 12.39 4.97
CA ASN A 49 5.07 12.81 4.18
C ASN A 49 4.10 11.64 3.95
N ARG A 50 3.27 11.34 4.94
CA ARG A 50 2.35 10.19 4.96
C ARG A 50 1.09 10.49 4.15
N ALA A 51 0.63 9.50 3.41
CA ALA A 51 -0.67 9.52 2.74
C ALA A 51 -1.20 8.08 2.60
N GLY A 52 -2.46 7.90 2.26
CA GLY A 52 -3.05 6.58 2.08
C GLY A 52 -4.26 6.62 1.16
N LEU A 53 -4.56 5.49 0.52
CA LEU A 53 -5.79 5.32 -0.25
C LEU A 53 -6.80 4.55 0.61
N TYR A 54 -7.88 5.21 1.01
CA TYR A 54 -8.95 4.62 1.79
C TYR A 54 -10.05 4.08 0.87
N PHE A 55 -10.61 2.95 1.26
CA PHE A 55 -11.84 2.39 0.70
C PHE A 55 -12.79 2.03 1.83
N LYS A 56 -14.06 2.39 1.65
CA LYS A 56 -15.17 1.98 2.53
C LYS A 56 -16.25 1.33 1.68
N LEU A 57 -16.59 0.09 1.98
CA LEU A 57 -17.34 -0.80 1.12
C LEU A 57 -18.74 -1.07 1.67
N GLU A 58 -19.68 -1.31 0.77
CA GLU A 58 -20.97 -1.89 1.14
C GLU A 58 -20.81 -3.28 1.78
N PRO A 59 -21.74 -3.70 2.68
CA PRO A 59 -21.68 -5.01 3.31
C PRO A 59 -21.57 -6.17 2.30
N GLY A 60 -20.60 -7.06 2.53
CA GLY A 60 -20.36 -8.21 1.65
C GLY A 60 -19.81 -7.86 0.26
N TRP A 61 -19.21 -6.68 0.07
CA TRP A 61 -18.32 -6.39 -1.06
C TRP A 61 -16.87 -6.31 -0.59
N HIS A 62 -15.93 -6.63 -1.49
CA HIS A 62 -14.50 -6.65 -1.18
C HIS A 62 -13.61 -6.02 -2.27
N VAL A 63 -12.46 -5.49 -1.84
CA VAL A 63 -11.32 -5.11 -2.71
C VAL A 63 -10.09 -5.93 -2.36
N TYR A 64 -9.16 -6.09 -3.31
CA TYR A 64 -8.12 -7.11 -3.24
C TYR A 64 -6.79 -6.72 -2.62
N TRP A 65 -6.09 -7.75 -2.14
CA TRP A 65 -4.70 -7.69 -1.72
C TRP A 65 -3.72 -7.69 -2.90
N GLN A 66 -2.48 -7.26 -2.67
CA GLN A 66 -1.36 -7.28 -3.62
C GLN A 66 -1.20 -8.62 -4.36
N ASN A 67 -1.49 -9.74 -3.69
CA ASN A 67 -1.78 -11.00 -4.35
C ASN A 67 -3.24 -11.36 -4.12
N ALA A 68 -4.09 -11.04 -5.09
CA ALA A 68 -5.55 -11.16 -4.97
C ALA A 68 -6.07 -12.60 -4.80
N GLY A 69 -5.24 -13.63 -5.08
CA GLY A 69 -5.63 -15.05 -4.98
C GLY A 69 -5.77 -15.73 -6.34
N ASP A 70 -7.00 -16.00 -6.76
CA ASP A 70 -7.34 -16.60 -8.05
C ASP A 70 -7.90 -15.56 -9.03
N SER A 71 -8.95 -14.82 -8.66
CA SER A 71 -9.78 -14.05 -9.62
C SER A 71 -9.62 -12.53 -9.60
N GLY A 72 -9.03 -11.94 -8.56
CA GLY A 72 -8.98 -10.48 -8.41
C GLY A 72 -7.75 -9.74 -8.95
N GLU A 73 -7.82 -8.40 -8.89
CA GLU A 73 -6.70 -7.46 -9.08
C GLU A 73 -6.62 -6.41 -7.95
N PRO A 74 -5.41 -6.08 -7.43
CA PRO A 74 -5.23 -5.04 -6.42
C PRO A 74 -5.42 -3.62 -6.99
N PRO A 75 -5.82 -2.65 -6.15
CA PRO A 75 -5.93 -1.25 -6.54
C PRO A 75 -4.58 -0.66 -6.99
N ARG A 76 -4.65 0.31 -7.90
CA ARG A 76 -3.52 1.05 -8.49
C ARG A 76 -3.83 2.55 -8.49
N ILE A 77 -2.78 3.37 -8.40
CA ILE A 77 -2.88 4.82 -8.60
C ILE A 77 -1.93 5.23 -9.73
N HIS A 78 -2.47 5.93 -10.70
CA HIS A 78 -1.76 6.59 -11.79
C HIS A 78 -1.69 8.09 -11.48
N TRP A 79 -0.49 8.51 -11.06
CA TRP A 79 -0.23 9.84 -10.51
C TRP A 79 0.12 10.88 -11.58
N THR A 80 -0.41 12.09 -11.45
CA THR A 80 0.18 13.32 -12.00
C THR A 80 0.52 14.23 -10.82
N LEU A 81 1.80 14.57 -10.67
CA LEU A 81 2.38 15.23 -9.49
C LEU A 81 3.21 16.45 -9.92
N PRO A 82 3.38 17.45 -9.05
CA PRO A 82 4.23 18.60 -9.31
C PRO A 82 5.72 18.22 -9.39
N ASP A 83 6.51 18.98 -10.14
CA ASP A 83 7.93 18.73 -10.33
C ASP A 83 8.70 18.64 -8.99
N GLY A 84 9.44 17.55 -8.83
CA GLY A 84 10.17 17.23 -7.60
C GLY A 84 9.37 16.46 -6.54
N VAL A 85 8.10 16.12 -6.79
CA VAL A 85 7.28 15.25 -5.92
C VAL A 85 7.04 13.90 -6.58
N THR A 86 7.21 12.82 -5.83
CA THR A 86 6.94 11.43 -6.25
C THR A 86 6.20 10.67 -5.15
N ALA A 87 5.51 9.59 -5.50
CA ALA A 87 4.78 8.74 -4.55
C ALA A 87 5.38 7.33 -4.47
N ALA A 88 5.55 6.83 -3.24
CA ALA A 88 5.93 5.44 -3.00
C ALA A 88 4.79 4.47 -3.36
N PRO A 89 5.09 3.19 -3.70
CA PRO A 89 4.06 2.19 -3.94
C PRO A 89 3.16 1.94 -2.72
N LEU A 90 1.88 1.62 -2.97
CA LEU A 90 0.92 1.24 -1.94
C LEU A 90 1.44 0.11 -1.05
N GLN A 91 1.34 0.32 0.26
CA GLN A 91 1.59 -0.69 1.28
C GLN A 91 0.27 -1.36 1.65
N PHE A 92 0.31 -2.69 1.77
CA PHE A 92 -0.89 -3.51 1.95
C PHE A 92 -0.95 -4.07 3.39
N PRO A 93 -2.00 -3.75 4.17
CA PRO A 93 -2.30 -4.40 5.45
C PRO A 93 -2.44 -5.92 5.33
N ALA A 94 -2.50 -6.63 6.46
CA ALA A 94 -2.78 -8.08 6.44
C ALA A 94 -4.21 -8.34 5.90
N PRO A 95 -4.39 -9.18 4.86
CA PRO A 95 -5.70 -9.42 4.25
C PRO A 95 -6.52 -10.48 5.00
N THR A 96 -7.80 -10.61 4.62
CA THR A 96 -8.65 -11.76 4.97
C THR A 96 -8.50 -12.89 3.94
N ARG A 97 -9.30 -13.96 4.09
CA ARG A 97 -9.52 -15.00 3.07
C ARG A 97 -10.94 -14.87 2.57
N LEU A 98 -11.11 -14.88 1.25
CA LEU A 98 -12.37 -14.69 0.55
C LEU A 98 -12.65 -15.96 -0.27
N PRO A 99 -13.29 -16.99 0.32
CA PRO A 99 -13.59 -18.24 -0.38
C PRO A 99 -14.77 -18.05 -1.33
N LEU A 100 -14.57 -18.31 -2.63
CA LEU A 100 -15.62 -18.25 -3.65
C LEU A 100 -15.76 -19.61 -4.33
N GLY A 101 -16.61 -20.47 -3.75
CA GLY A 101 -16.76 -21.85 -4.19
C GLY A 101 -15.45 -22.64 -4.06
N PRO A 102 -14.83 -23.12 -5.16
CA PRO A 102 -13.53 -23.78 -5.13
C PRO A 102 -12.33 -22.81 -5.10
N LEU A 103 -12.54 -21.50 -5.29
CA LEU A 103 -11.50 -20.48 -5.42
C LEU A 103 -11.15 -19.84 -4.07
N MET A 104 -9.94 -19.28 -3.97
CA MET A 104 -9.41 -18.69 -2.74
C MET A 104 -8.79 -17.31 -3.01
N ASP A 105 -9.59 -16.27 -2.85
CA ASP A 105 -9.16 -14.89 -2.96
C ASP A 105 -8.67 -14.31 -1.61
N TYR A 106 -7.94 -13.19 -1.69
CA TYR A 106 -7.38 -12.45 -0.55
C TYR A 106 -7.63 -10.95 -0.72
N GLY A 107 -8.23 -10.31 0.29
CA GLY A 107 -8.65 -8.92 0.19
C GLY A 107 -9.15 -8.36 1.52
N TYR A 108 -10.09 -7.42 1.43
CA TYR A 108 -10.62 -6.63 2.53
C TYR A 108 -12.11 -6.33 2.33
N GLU A 109 -12.87 -6.34 3.42
CA GLU A 109 -14.30 -6.03 3.47
C GLU A 109 -14.54 -4.88 4.47
N ASN A 110 -15.66 -4.17 4.33
CA ASN A 110 -16.08 -3.05 5.18
C ASN A 110 -15.22 -1.77 5.05
N GLU A 111 -13.95 -1.78 5.50
CA GLU A 111 -13.03 -0.64 5.30
C GLU A 111 -11.56 -1.07 5.26
N VAL A 112 -10.74 -0.37 4.46
CA VAL A 112 -9.28 -0.55 4.39
C VAL A 112 -8.59 0.76 4.03
N LEU A 113 -7.44 1.02 4.65
CA LEU A 113 -6.50 2.06 4.23
C LEU A 113 -5.25 1.38 3.66
N PHE A 114 -4.77 1.85 2.51
CA PHE A 114 -3.50 1.44 1.90
C PHE A 114 -2.46 2.55 2.09
N PRO A 115 -1.58 2.49 3.11
CA PRO A 115 -0.62 3.55 3.38
C PRO A 115 0.45 3.64 2.28
N PHE A 116 0.93 4.85 2.03
CA PHE A 116 2.13 5.12 1.25
C PHE A 116 2.79 6.41 1.79
N SER A 117 3.75 6.94 1.06
CA SER A 117 4.37 8.23 1.39
C SER A 117 4.80 8.96 0.12
N PHE A 118 4.73 10.28 0.17
CA PHE A 118 5.34 11.14 -0.85
C PHE A 118 6.83 11.37 -0.56
N GLN A 119 7.62 11.56 -1.60
CA GLN A 119 9.02 11.98 -1.53
C GLN A 119 9.12 13.32 -2.26
N VAL A 120 9.55 14.34 -1.53
CA VAL A 120 9.75 15.71 -2.03
C VAL A 120 11.24 15.98 -2.12
N ALA A 121 11.72 16.40 -3.28
CA ALA A 121 13.12 16.79 -3.49
C ALA A 121 13.39 18.21 -2.95
N ASP A 122 14.63 18.48 -2.53
CA ASP A 122 15.04 19.82 -2.05
C ASP A 122 14.86 20.94 -3.09
N SER A 123 14.79 20.57 -4.38
CA SER A 123 14.55 21.47 -5.51
C SER A 123 13.07 21.62 -5.90
N ALA A 124 12.12 21.02 -5.15
CA ALA A 124 10.69 21.14 -5.43
C ALA A 124 10.21 22.59 -5.20
N LYS A 125 9.34 23.08 -6.08
CA LYS A 125 8.82 24.46 -6.00
C LYS A 125 7.84 24.60 -4.84
N GLN A 126 8.14 25.50 -3.91
CA GLN A 126 7.25 25.82 -2.78
C GLN A 126 6.02 26.62 -3.20
N GLY A 127 4.95 26.49 -2.43
CA GLY A 127 3.63 27.08 -2.71
C GLY A 127 2.52 26.03 -2.70
N PRO A 128 1.26 26.45 -2.98
CA PRO A 128 0.18 25.52 -3.25
C PRO A 128 0.51 24.63 -4.45
N ALA A 129 0.21 23.34 -4.33
CA ALA A 129 0.38 22.37 -5.40
C ALA A 129 -0.76 21.33 -5.39
N ALA A 130 -1.21 20.95 -6.59
CA ALA A 130 -2.25 19.94 -6.76
C ALA A 130 -1.61 18.54 -6.91
N LEU A 131 -2.21 17.56 -6.25
CA LEU A 131 -1.93 16.13 -6.38
C LEU A 131 -3.09 15.51 -7.14
N HIS A 132 -2.83 14.93 -8.32
CA HIS A 132 -3.87 14.30 -9.14
C HIS A 132 -3.67 12.79 -9.18
N ALA A 133 -4.68 12.04 -8.75
CA ALA A 133 -4.65 10.58 -8.64
C ALA A 133 -5.78 9.96 -9.47
N LYS A 134 -5.44 9.32 -10.59
CA LYS A 134 -6.38 8.42 -11.28
C LYS A 134 -6.27 7.03 -10.64
N VAL A 135 -7.32 6.59 -9.95
CA VAL A 135 -7.35 5.34 -9.19
C VAL A 135 -8.11 4.28 -9.99
N ASP A 136 -7.53 3.08 -10.09
CA ASP A 136 -8.11 1.89 -10.72
C ASP A 136 -8.23 0.77 -9.69
N TRP A 137 -9.37 0.08 -9.61
CA TRP A 137 -9.56 -1.09 -8.74
C TRP A 137 -10.55 -2.12 -9.32
N LEU A 138 -10.64 -3.27 -8.65
CA LEU A 138 -11.67 -4.27 -8.88
C LEU A 138 -12.42 -4.49 -7.56
N VAL A 139 -13.74 -4.28 -7.55
CA VAL A 139 -14.63 -4.51 -6.41
C VAL A 139 -15.56 -5.69 -6.72
N CYS A 140 -15.69 -6.64 -5.78
CA CYS A 140 -16.38 -7.90 -6.07
C CYS A 140 -17.24 -8.43 -4.92
N ARG A 141 -18.20 -9.29 -5.28
CA ARG A 141 -18.97 -10.17 -4.39
C ARG A 141 -19.09 -11.56 -5.03
N GLU A 142 -20.12 -11.77 -5.85
CA GLU A 142 -20.29 -12.95 -6.71
C GLU A 142 -19.77 -12.69 -8.13
N VAL A 143 -19.83 -11.43 -8.56
CA VAL A 143 -19.25 -10.89 -9.80
C VAL A 143 -18.24 -9.79 -9.44
N CYS A 144 -17.42 -9.42 -10.41
CA CYS A 144 -16.38 -8.40 -10.28
C CYS A 144 -16.62 -7.21 -11.20
N ILE A 145 -16.50 -6.01 -10.64
CA ILE A 145 -16.78 -4.74 -11.31
C ILE A 145 -15.50 -3.89 -11.30
N PRO A 146 -15.00 -3.45 -12.48
CA PRO A 146 -13.84 -2.57 -12.56
C PRO A 146 -14.24 -1.12 -12.23
N GLY A 147 -13.76 -0.62 -11.09
CA GLY A 147 -14.03 0.74 -10.63
C GLY A 147 -12.89 1.70 -10.93
N LYS A 148 -13.23 2.98 -11.10
CA LYS A 148 -12.30 4.08 -11.37
C LYS A 148 -12.74 5.35 -10.66
N ALA A 149 -11.78 6.16 -10.24
CA ALA A 149 -12.00 7.52 -9.74
C ALA A 149 -10.85 8.43 -10.18
N GLU A 150 -11.12 9.73 -10.28
CA GLU A 150 -10.09 10.76 -10.34
C GLU A 150 -10.22 11.59 -9.06
N LEU A 151 -9.14 11.64 -8.28
CA LEU A 151 -9.09 12.28 -6.96
C LEU A 151 -8.04 13.39 -6.99
N ASP A 152 -8.43 14.57 -6.51
CA ASP A 152 -7.63 15.79 -6.54
C ASP A 152 -7.46 16.34 -5.12
N GLU A 153 -6.22 16.55 -4.68
CA GLU A 153 -5.91 17.12 -3.36
C GLU A 153 -4.97 18.34 -3.48
N ASN A 154 -5.23 19.40 -2.71
CA ASN A 154 -4.47 20.66 -2.74
C ASN A 154 -3.63 20.81 -1.48
N ILE A 155 -2.32 20.58 -1.63
CA ILE A 155 -1.34 20.66 -0.55
C ILE A 155 -0.52 21.95 -0.59
N GLN A 156 0.15 22.25 0.52
CA GLN A 156 1.19 23.26 0.59
C GLN A 156 2.59 22.61 0.59
N LEU A 157 3.42 22.91 -0.42
CA LEU A 157 4.82 22.51 -0.46
C LEU A 157 5.70 23.51 0.31
N LEU A 158 6.53 22.99 1.22
CA LEU A 158 7.43 23.75 2.09
C LEU A 158 8.88 23.26 1.99
N HIS A 159 9.87 24.13 2.21
CA HIS A 159 11.30 23.77 2.20
C HIS A 159 11.75 22.92 3.40
N ALA A 160 10.99 22.91 4.49
CA ALA A 160 11.35 22.27 5.74
C ALA A 160 10.10 21.93 6.58
N ALA A 161 10.29 21.11 7.62
CA ALA A 161 9.25 20.79 8.59
C ALA A 161 8.75 22.06 9.32
N PRO A 162 7.44 22.20 9.56
CA PRO A 162 6.89 23.23 10.44
C PRO A 162 7.45 23.14 11.87
N MET A 163 7.55 24.30 12.53
CA MET A 163 7.78 24.40 13.98
C MET A 163 6.69 25.31 14.59
N PRO A 164 5.81 24.81 15.50
CA PRO A 164 5.71 23.43 15.99
C PRO A 164 5.39 22.42 14.87
N ALA A 165 5.56 21.13 15.16
CA ALA A 165 5.36 20.05 14.20
C ALA A 165 3.99 20.12 13.51
N ALA A 166 3.94 19.61 12.27
CA ALA A 166 2.81 19.77 11.34
C ALA A 166 1.43 19.57 11.99
N VAL A 167 0.52 20.51 11.72
CA VAL A 167 -0.84 20.51 12.22
C VAL A 167 -1.57 19.24 11.77
N SER A 168 -2.37 18.64 12.65
CA SER A 168 -3.24 17.52 12.29
C SER A 168 -4.31 18.00 11.31
N GLY A 169 -4.31 17.44 10.10
CA GLY A 169 -5.40 17.60 9.14
C GLY A 169 -6.67 16.86 9.57
N PRO A 170 -7.79 17.02 8.83
CA PRO A 170 -9.06 16.34 9.14
C PRO A 170 -8.90 14.81 9.22
N ASP A 171 -8.04 14.28 8.36
CA ASP A 171 -7.79 12.86 8.11
C ASP A 171 -7.09 12.11 9.25
N GLN A 172 -6.51 12.82 10.22
CA GLN A 172 -5.72 12.24 11.32
C GLN A 172 -6.49 11.14 12.06
N ALA A 173 -7.80 11.32 12.27
CA ALA A 173 -8.67 10.36 12.96
C ALA A 173 -9.00 9.10 12.13
N LEU A 174 -8.88 9.15 10.80
CA LEU A 174 -8.98 7.98 9.94
C LEU A 174 -7.63 7.24 9.92
N TRP A 175 -6.55 8.00 9.75
CA TRP A 175 -5.18 7.49 9.73
C TRP A 175 -4.84 6.67 10.98
N ASP A 176 -5.08 7.21 12.18
CA ASP A 176 -4.68 6.54 13.42
C ASP A 176 -5.43 5.23 13.67
N ARG A 177 -6.68 5.10 13.17
CA ARG A 177 -7.46 3.86 13.22
C ARG A 177 -6.89 2.76 12.31
N LEU A 178 -6.39 3.13 11.12
CA LEU A 178 -6.20 2.15 10.03
C LEU A 178 -4.74 1.96 9.59
N ALA A 179 -3.88 2.97 9.67
CA ALA A 179 -2.51 2.90 9.11
C ALA A 179 -1.60 1.90 9.84
N ASN A 180 -1.90 1.59 11.10
CA ASN A 180 -1.10 0.70 11.95
C ASN A 180 -1.29 -0.81 11.65
N ASN A 181 -2.16 -1.17 10.69
CA ASN A 181 -2.51 -2.57 10.36
C ASN A 181 -1.53 -3.27 9.39
N LEU A 182 -0.34 -2.70 9.18
CA LEU A 182 0.69 -3.25 8.29
C LEU A 182 1.36 -4.51 8.90
N PRO A 183 1.66 -5.55 8.10
CA PRO A 183 2.33 -6.75 8.60
C PRO A 183 3.75 -6.44 9.11
N GLN A 184 3.97 -6.59 10.41
CA GLN A 184 5.30 -6.47 11.01
C GLN A 184 6.22 -7.62 10.55
N PRO A 185 7.54 -7.39 10.44
CA PRO A 185 8.50 -8.45 10.21
C PRO A 185 8.54 -9.44 11.38
N LEU A 186 9.04 -10.66 11.13
CA LEU A 186 9.38 -11.57 12.22
C LEU A 186 10.44 -10.92 13.13
N PRO A 187 10.38 -11.14 14.46
CA PRO A 187 11.46 -10.75 15.36
C PRO A 187 12.81 -11.25 14.84
N ALA A 188 13.89 -10.46 14.96
CA ALA A 188 15.18 -10.79 14.35
C ALA A 188 15.84 -12.10 14.86
N ALA A 189 15.32 -12.66 15.96
CA ALA A 189 15.71 -13.96 16.48
C ALA A 189 14.88 -15.13 15.91
N ASP A 190 13.66 -14.89 15.43
CA ASP A 190 12.73 -15.92 14.94
C ASP A 190 13.06 -16.29 13.48
N THR A 191 13.26 -17.58 13.20
CA THR A 191 13.60 -18.09 11.85
C THR A 191 12.45 -18.89 11.24
N ALA A 192 12.04 -18.55 10.02
CA ALA A 192 11.10 -19.33 9.22
C ALA A 192 11.84 -20.31 8.30
N VAL A 193 11.69 -21.61 8.53
CA VAL A 193 12.28 -22.70 7.75
C VAL A 193 11.22 -23.32 6.84
N PHE A 194 11.52 -23.45 5.55
CA PHE A 194 10.61 -24.05 4.57
C PHE A 194 11.21 -25.33 3.98
N GLN A 195 10.46 -26.44 4.02
CA GLN A 195 10.89 -27.75 3.52
C GLN A 195 9.88 -28.33 2.53
N PRO A 196 10.31 -28.88 1.38
CA PRO A 196 9.41 -29.54 0.44
C PRO A 196 9.08 -30.96 0.94
N ILE A 197 7.79 -31.26 1.14
CA ILE A 197 7.33 -32.56 1.66
C ILE A 197 6.58 -33.40 0.62
N ALA A 198 6.14 -32.79 -0.49
CA ALA A 198 5.69 -33.49 -1.70
C ALA A 198 5.81 -32.55 -2.92
N SER A 199 5.59 -33.07 -4.13
CA SER A 199 5.68 -32.33 -5.40
C SER A 199 4.87 -31.03 -5.47
N SER A 200 3.81 -30.92 -4.66
CA SER A 200 2.92 -29.76 -4.52
C SER A 200 2.75 -29.27 -3.07
N ARG A 201 3.51 -29.80 -2.10
CA ARG A 201 3.37 -29.45 -0.66
C ARG A 201 4.68 -28.97 -0.06
N LEU A 202 4.62 -27.81 0.58
CA LEU A 202 5.71 -27.20 1.35
C LEU A 202 5.28 -27.09 2.81
N GLN A 203 6.11 -27.57 3.72
CA GLN A 203 5.98 -27.38 5.15
C GLN A 203 6.72 -26.09 5.56
N ALA A 204 6.12 -25.30 6.44
CA ALA A 204 6.77 -24.17 7.09
C ALA A 204 6.89 -24.45 8.60
N ALA A 205 8.06 -24.24 9.17
CA ALA A 205 8.33 -24.34 10.59
C ALA A 205 8.94 -23.04 11.10
N PHE A 206 8.51 -22.58 12.27
CA PHE A 206 8.98 -21.34 12.89
C PHE A 206 9.79 -21.69 14.13
N VAL A 207 11.08 -21.35 14.11
CA VAL A 207 12.03 -21.63 15.16
C VAL A 207 12.32 -20.33 15.88
N SER A 208 11.85 -20.20 17.13
CA SER A 208 12.28 -19.13 18.03
C SER A 208 13.33 -19.68 19.00
N PRO A 209 14.50 -19.03 19.16
CA PRO A 209 15.52 -19.45 20.11
C PRO A 209 15.17 -19.10 21.57
N SER A 210 14.12 -18.30 21.80
CA SER A 210 13.58 -18.04 23.12
C SER A 210 12.24 -18.77 23.28
N PRO A 211 12.09 -19.70 24.24
CA PRO A 211 10.81 -20.31 24.55
C PRO A 211 9.90 -19.29 25.26
N GLN A 212 9.22 -18.43 24.48
CA GLN A 212 8.17 -17.57 25.02
C GLN A 212 7.02 -18.44 25.56
N ALA A 213 6.98 -18.59 26.88
CA ALA A 213 6.11 -19.53 27.57
C ALA A 213 4.62 -19.30 27.24
N GLY A 214 3.92 -20.37 26.85
CA GLY A 214 2.45 -20.42 26.75
C GLY A 214 1.79 -19.64 25.60
N ALA A 215 2.50 -18.74 24.91
CA ALA A 215 1.90 -17.84 23.93
C ALA A 215 1.49 -18.56 22.61
N LYS A 216 0.23 -19.01 22.52
CA LYS A 216 -0.39 -19.53 21.28
C LYS A 216 -0.53 -18.43 20.21
N ARG A 217 0.56 -18.13 19.49
CA ARG A 217 0.55 -17.19 18.35
C ARG A 217 -0.27 -17.77 17.17
N LYS A 218 -1.45 -17.20 16.87
CA LYS A 218 -2.23 -17.52 15.67
C LYS A 218 -1.54 -16.93 14.43
N LEU A 219 -0.74 -17.73 13.74
CA LEU A 219 0.00 -17.28 12.56
C LEU A 219 -0.83 -17.44 11.27
N ASN A 220 -1.30 -16.33 10.72
CA ASN A 220 -1.89 -16.30 9.38
C ASN A 220 -0.79 -16.15 8.32
N PHE A 221 -0.53 -17.19 7.53
CA PHE A 221 0.41 -17.12 6.41
C PHE A 221 -0.31 -16.67 5.13
N PHE A 222 0.29 -15.72 4.42
CA PHE A 222 -0.16 -15.19 3.12
C PHE A 222 1.04 -14.98 2.19
N LEU A 223 0.89 -15.35 0.91
CA LEU A 223 1.97 -15.28 -0.08
C LEU A 223 1.86 -14.00 -0.90
N LYS A 224 2.83 -13.07 -0.77
CA LYS A 224 2.83 -11.80 -1.53
C LYS A 224 2.92 -11.95 -3.05
N THR A 225 3.24 -13.15 -3.59
CA THR A 225 3.19 -13.43 -5.03
C THR A 225 2.69 -14.84 -5.33
N ARG A 226 1.84 -15.00 -6.36
CA ARG A 226 1.41 -16.32 -6.89
C ARG A 226 2.61 -17.20 -7.26
N THR A 227 3.71 -16.60 -7.71
CA THR A 227 4.95 -17.27 -8.14
C THR A 227 5.91 -17.67 -7.01
N PHE A 228 5.62 -17.36 -5.73
CA PHE A 228 6.53 -17.67 -4.62
C PHE A 228 6.83 -19.17 -4.50
N LEU A 229 5.80 -20.02 -4.53
CA LEU A 229 5.96 -21.48 -4.40
C LEU A 229 6.77 -22.07 -5.57
N ALA A 230 6.53 -21.62 -6.80
CA ALA A 230 7.32 -22.02 -7.97
C ALA A 230 8.78 -21.55 -7.87
N THR A 231 9.01 -20.33 -7.38
CA THR A 231 10.35 -19.77 -7.19
C THR A 231 11.11 -20.48 -6.08
N LEU A 232 10.44 -20.81 -4.98
CA LEU A 232 11.00 -21.57 -3.86
C LEU A 232 11.32 -23.01 -4.30
N ARG A 233 10.39 -23.69 -5.00
CA ARG A 233 10.64 -25.00 -5.62
C ARG A 233 11.87 -24.96 -6.54
N ARG A 234 11.99 -23.95 -7.42
CA ARG A 234 13.15 -23.77 -8.31
C ARG A 234 14.46 -23.47 -7.57
N LYS A 235 14.41 -22.84 -6.38
CA LYS A 235 15.59 -22.63 -5.51
C LYS A 235 15.99 -23.89 -4.73
N LEU A 236 15.03 -24.75 -4.37
CA LEU A 236 15.24 -26.01 -3.66
C LEU A 236 15.62 -27.17 -4.61
N SER A 237 15.07 -27.20 -5.83
CA SER A 237 15.31 -28.26 -6.82
C SER A 237 16.55 -28.06 -7.69
N ARG A 238 17.27 -26.95 -7.53
CA ARG A 238 18.59 -26.74 -8.12
C ARG A 238 19.65 -27.18 -7.11
N PRO A 239 20.31 -28.34 -7.29
CA PRO A 239 21.44 -28.70 -6.44
C PRO A 239 22.54 -27.66 -6.66
N ARG A 240 22.77 -26.80 -5.68
CA ARG A 240 23.92 -25.89 -5.72
C ARG A 240 25.17 -26.74 -5.52
N ARG A 241 25.91 -26.98 -6.61
CA ARG A 241 27.34 -27.28 -6.51
C ARG A 241 28.00 -26.01 -5.97
N LEU A 242 28.04 -25.89 -4.65
CA LEU A 242 28.74 -24.83 -3.95
C LEU A 242 30.24 -25.15 -3.99
N ASP A 243 30.86 -24.80 -5.10
CA ASP A 243 32.25 -24.33 -5.03
C ASP A 243 32.24 -23.10 -4.11
N TRP A 244 32.81 -23.20 -2.92
CA TRP A 244 33.51 -22.12 -2.22
C TRP A 244 34.24 -22.67 -0.97
N PHE A 245 35.57 -22.76 -1.09
CA PHE A 245 36.57 -22.75 -0.02
C PHE A 245 36.40 -23.68 1.20
N SER A 246 37.22 -24.73 1.21
CA SER A 246 37.68 -25.32 2.47
C SER A 246 38.51 -24.31 3.26
N ASN A 247 38.17 -24.12 4.53
CA ASN A 247 39.13 -23.74 5.57
C ASN A 247 39.10 -24.76 6.72
N SER A 248 39.22 -26.05 6.37
CA SER A 248 39.41 -27.12 7.34
C SER A 248 40.78 -26.97 8.01
N ARG A 249 40.81 -26.53 9.27
CA ARG A 249 42.03 -26.49 10.08
C ARG A 249 42.70 -27.87 10.10
N ARG A 250 44.01 -27.93 9.84
CA ARG A 250 44.76 -29.19 9.81
C ARG A 250 44.76 -29.86 11.18
N ILE A 251 43.97 -30.92 11.35
CA ILE A 251 44.23 -31.92 12.38
C ILE A 251 45.38 -32.79 11.85
N ARG A 252 46.54 -32.77 12.54
CA ARG A 252 47.68 -33.63 12.18
C ARG A 252 47.34 -35.09 12.46
N THR A 253 47.37 -35.92 11.42
CA THR A 253 47.43 -37.38 11.56
C THR A 253 48.88 -37.81 11.74
N SER A 254 49.20 -38.58 12.79
CA SER A 254 50.45 -39.33 12.84
C SER A 254 50.43 -40.48 13.84
N ARG A 255 50.49 -41.73 13.31
CA ARG A 255 51.12 -42.92 13.91
C ARG A 255 50.49 -43.48 15.22
N ARG A 256 50.49 -44.79 15.46
CA ARG A 256 50.70 -45.99 14.59
C ARG A 256 50.16 -47.20 15.35
N VAL A 257 49.35 -48.06 14.74
CA VAL A 257 49.04 -49.37 15.34
C VAL A 257 50.24 -50.30 15.12
N ARG A 258 50.63 -51.05 16.17
CA ARG A 258 51.45 -52.26 16.05
C ARG A 258 50.90 -53.31 17.01
N ARG A 259 51.01 -54.58 16.62
CA ARG A 259 50.55 -55.73 17.42
C ARG A 259 51.54 -56.09 18.51
N SER A 260 51.02 -56.46 19.67
CA SER A 260 51.41 -57.63 20.45
C SER A 260 50.20 -58.01 21.31
#